data_AF-D8STR9-F1
#
_entry.id   AF-D8STR9-F1
#
_cell.length_a   1.000
_cell.length_b   1.000
_cell.length_c   1.000
_cell.angle_alpha   90.00
_cell.angle_beta   90.00
_cell.angle_gamma   90.00
#
_symmetry.space_group_name_H-M   'P 1'
#
loop_
_entity.id
_entity.type
_entity.pdbx_description
1 polymer ?
#
loop_
_entity_poly.entity_id
_entity_poly.type
_entity_poly.pdbx_seq_one_letter_code
_entity_poly.pdbx_strand_id
1 'polypeptide(L)'
;SRIEKELEDGVEYWLLERTLCKALSSSSSSEVVCVASDVLRAVRLKSFDYRVLNLLLYRLRDEEVNEVHFNFLKTSELLVEISDDLYFEHSISQEDVVDNSFNILRMFVSLYGAKTAPAKLASLISEIEREYENLVKQLEPGLAARYQKRCEEAVKEGGSNSKHLLGCWTIPHIIQDEAAYRSSVNREAIE
;
A
#
# COMPACT_ATOMS: atom_id res chain seq x y z
N SER A 1 -17.08 16.51 -9.80
CA SER A 1 -16.04 16.28 -10.83
C SER A 1 -15.21 15.04 -10.47
N ARG A 2 -14.39 14.47 -11.37
CA ARG A 2 -13.56 13.28 -11.01
C ARG A 2 -12.56 13.58 -9.89
N ILE A 3 -12.07 14.81 -9.82
CA ILE A 3 -11.19 15.28 -8.73
C ILE A 3 -11.93 15.27 -7.40
N GLU A 4 -13.16 15.81 -7.34
CA GLU A 4 -13.98 15.75 -6.12
C GLU A 4 -14.18 14.32 -5.62
N LYS A 5 -14.43 13.37 -6.53
CA LYS A 5 -14.58 11.97 -6.16
C LYS A 5 -13.29 11.38 -5.56
N GLU A 6 -12.13 11.66 -6.15
CA GLU A 6 -10.86 11.17 -5.59
C GLU A 6 -10.53 11.84 -4.24
N LEU A 7 -10.98 13.09 -4.01
CA LEU A 7 -10.89 13.74 -2.70
C LEU A 7 -11.84 13.12 -1.66
N GLU A 8 -13.07 12.76 -2.07
CA GLU A 8 -14.03 12.03 -1.23
C GLU A 8 -13.47 10.65 -0.84
N ASP A 9 -12.87 9.94 -1.80
CA ASP A 9 -12.13 8.69 -1.57
C ASP A 9 -10.99 8.89 -0.54
N GLY A 10 -10.29 10.04 -0.57
CA GLY A 10 -9.28 10.40 0.44
C GLY A 10 -9.86 10.62 1.84
N VAL A 11 -11.04 11.23 1.95
CA VAL A 11 -11.77 11.35 3.22
C VAL A 11 -12.20 9.98 3.74
N GLU A 12 -12.67 9.10 2.87
CA GLU A 12 -13.02 7.72 3.20
C GLU A 12 -11.80 6.95 3.73
N TYR A 13 -10.65 7.04 3.04
CA TYR A 13 -9.39 6.45 3.49
C TYR A 13 -9.04 6.90 4.92
N TRP A 14 -9.08 8.22 5.17
CA TRP A 14 -8.75 8.78 6.48
C TRP A 14 -9.64 8.24 7.60
N LEU A 15 -10.94 8.04 7.33
CA LEU A 15 -11.87 7.44 8.29
C LEU A 15 -11.59 5.95 8.51
N LEU A 16 -11.30 5.20 7.44
CA LEU A 16 -10.99 3.78 7.49
C LEU A 16 -9.70 3.52 8.26
N GLU A 17 -8.61 4.22 7.94
CA GLU A 17 -7.34 4.12 8.64
C GLU A 17 -7.53 4.29 10.14
N ARG A 18 -8.17 5.39 10.56
CA ARG A 18 -8.38 5.67 11.99
C ARG A 18 -9.21 4.59 12.68
N THR A 19 -10.17 4.01 11.98
CA THR A 19 -11.02 2.95 12.52
C THR A 19 -10.23 1.66 12.68
N LEU A 20 -9.50 1.25 11.65
CA LEU A 20 -8.67 0.05 11.64
C LEU A 20 -7.53 0.13 12.66
N CYS A 21 -6.81 1.24 12.74
CA CYS A 21 -5.73 1.41 13.70
C CYS A 21 -6.23 1.48 15.15
N LYS A 22 -7.41 2.03 15.41
CA LYS A 22 -8.04 1.97 16.75
C LYS A 22 -8.40 0.54 17.15
N ALA A 23 -8.85 -0.28 16.19
CA ALA A 23 -9.14 -1.69 16.43
C ALA A 23 -7.87 -2.46 16.83
N LEU A 24 -6.72 -2.16 16.22
CA LEU A 24 -5.43 -2.78 16.58
C LEU A 24 -4.91 -2.39 17.97
N SER A 25 -5.19 -1.16 18.42
CA SER A 25 -4.72 -0.66 19.73
C SER A 25 -5.58 -1.10 20.92
N SER A 26 -6.81 -1.53 20.69
CA SER A 26 -7.75 -1.87 21.76
C SER A 26 -7.47 -3.27 22.30
N SER A 27 -6.57 -3.38 23.28
CA SER A 27 -6.09 -4.65 23.84
C SER A 27 -7.15 -5.47 24.60
N SER A 28 -8.39 -5.00 24.72
CA SER A 28 -9.46 -5.71 25.42
C SER A 28 -10.84 -5.14 25.04
N SER A 29 -11.75 -5.99 24.57
CA SER A 29 -13.20 -5.81 24.78
C SER A 29 -13.91 -4.64 24.07
N SER A 30 -13.56 -4.26 22.84
CA SER A 30 -14.40 -3.36 22.02
C SER A 30 -14.79 -3.99 20.68
N GLU A 31 -16.06 -3.83 20.29
CA GLU A 31 -16.76 -4.44 19.14
C GLU A 31 -16.18 -4.11 17.75
N VAL A 32 -15.13 -3.30 17.66
CA VAL A 32 -14.56 -2.88 16.36
C VAL A 32 -13.64 -3.98 15.85
N VAL A 33 -14.19 -4.86 15.02
CA VAL A 33 -13.47 -5.93 14.33
C VAL A 33 -12.89 -5.39 13.03
N CYS A 34 -11.59 -5.59 12.79
CA CYS A 34 -11.02 -5.36 11.46
C CYS A 34 -11.72 -6.27 10.45
N VAL A 35 -12.31 -5.70 9.41
CA VAL A 35 -12.95 -6.45 8.32
C VAL A 35 -12.01 -6.45 7.11
N ALA A 36 -11.86 -7.61 6.46
CA ALA A 36 -10.98 -7.74 5.30
C ALA A 36 -11.35 -6.78 4.15
N SER A 37 -12.64 -6.52 3.92
CA SER A 37 -13.10 -5.55 2.92
C SER A 37 -12.57 -4.14 3.19
N ASP A 38 -12.55 -3.74 4.46
CA ASP A 38 -12.18 -2.39 4.87
C ASP A 38 -10.68 -2.17 4.75
N VAL A 39 -9.88 -3.18 5.10
CA VAL A 39 -8.43 -3.17 4.89
C VAL A 39 -8.10 -3.06 3.40
N LEU A 40 -8.76 -3.86 2.56
CA LEU A 40 -8.57 -3.84 1.11
C LEU A 40 -9.05 -2.51 0.49
N ARG A 41 -10.12 -1.92 1.02
CA ARG A 41 -10.61 -0.61 0.60
C ARG A 41 -9.61 0.46 0.99
N ALA A 42 -9.12 0.46 2.24
CA ALA A 42 -8.16 1.45 2.74
C ALA A 42 -6.89 1.50 1.89
N VAL A 43 -6.24 0.35 1.63
CA VAL A 43 -5.01 0.33 0.81
C VAL A 43 -5.25 0.81 -0.62
N ARG A 44 -6.42 0.51 -1.22
CA ARG A 44 -6.78 0.98 -2.57
C ARG A 44 -7.03 2.48 -2.62
N LEU A 45 -7.45 3.08 -1.51
CA LEU A 45 -7.74 4.50 -1.43
C LEU A 45 -6.52 5.34 -1.05
N LYS A 46 -5.53 4.76 -0.37
CA LYS A 46 -4.33 5.42 0.20
C LYS A 46 -3.67 6.42 -0.76
N SER A 47 -3.40 6.03 -2.00
CA SER A 47 -2.76 6.87 -3.03
C SER A 47 -3.71 7.83 -3.78
N PHE A 48 -4.74 8.37 -3.12
CA PHE A 48 -5.73 9.25 -3.79
C PHE A 48 -5.12 10.57 -4.27
N ASP A 49 -4.17 11.11 -3.54
CA ASP A 49 -3.46 12.35 -3.82
C ASP A 49 -2.71 12.28 -5.15
N TYR A 50 -2.03 11.16 -5.42
CA TYR A 50 -1.35 10.92 -6.68
C TYR A 50 -2.33 10.84 -7.88
N ARG A 51 -3.52 10.30 -7.64
CA ARG A 51 -4.59 10.26 -8.65
C ARG A 51 -5.17 11.64 -8.90
N VAL A 52 -5.37 12.44 -7.86
CA VAL A 52 -5.76 13.85 -7.98
C VAL A 52 -4.70 14.62 -8.78
N LEU A 53 -3.42 14.45 -8.47
CA LEU A 53 -2.31 15.10 -9.19
C LEU A 53 -2.35 14.77 -10.68
N ASN A 54 -2.53 13.50 -11.05
CA ASN A 54 -2.64 13.09 -12.45
C ASN A 54 -3.87 13.71 -13.15
N LEU A 55 -5.03 13.77 -12.48
CA LEU A 55 -6.21 14.45 -13.02
C LEU A 55 -5.98 15.94 -13.27
N LEU A 56 -5.24 16.61 -12.38
CA LEU A 56 -4.83 18.00 -12.58
C LEU A 56 -3.92 18.14 -13.80
N LEU A 57 -2.98 17.22 -14.02
CA LEU A 57 -2.11 17.23 -15.21
C LEU A 57 -2.91 17.09 -16.52
N TYR A 58 -3.93 16.22 -16.56
CA TYR A 58 -4.85 16.12 -17.70
C TYR A 58 -5.56 17.46 -17.96
N ARG A 59 -6.11 18.07 -16.90
CA ARG A 59 -6.79 19.38 -16.99
C ARG A 59 -5.87 20.50 -17.47
N LEU A 60 -4.63 20.53 -16.98
CA LEU A 60 -3.64 21.55 -17.37
C LEU A 60 -3.19 21.41 -18.83
N ARG A 61 -3.28 20.21 -19.40
CA ARG A 61 -2.98 19.93 -20.82
C ARG A 61 -4.19 20.07 -21.74
N ASP A 62 -5.37 20.37 -21.18
CA ASP A 62 -6.65 20.37 -21.89
C ASP A 62 -6.94 19.01 -22.59
N GLU A 63 -6.54 17.91 -21.93
CA GLU A 63 -6.73 16.55 -22.43
C GLU A 63 -7.82 15.82 -21.65
N GLU A 64 -8.64 15.04 -22.36
CA GLU A 64 -9.57 14.11 -21.72
C GLU A 64 -8.82 13.00 -20.99
N VAL A 65 -9.37 12.58 -19.85
CA VAL A 65 -8.76 11.51 -19.05
C VAL A 65 -8.86 10.19 -19.81
N ASN A 66 -7.72 9.61 -20.14
CA ASN A 66 -7.66 8.27 -20.73
C ASN A 66 -7.89 7.23 -19.62
N GLU A 67 -9.00 6.49 -19.69
CA GLU A 67 -9.36 5.48 -18.68
C GLU A 67 -8.34 4.34 -18.58
N VAL A 68 -7.71 3.94 -19.69
CA VAL A 68 -6.68 2.90 -19.67
C VAL A 68 -5.49 3.37 -18.86
N HIS A 69 -5.04 4.61 -19.08
CA HIS A 69 -3.94 5.20 -18.32
C HIS A 69 -4.29 5.32 -16.84
N PHE A 70 -5.51 5.76 -16.54
CA PHE A 70 -5.92 5.99 -15.16
C PHE A 70 -6.13 4.69 -14.37
N ASN A 71 -6.61 3.64 -15.01
CA ASN A 71 -6.70 2.31 -14.40
C ASN A 71 -5.30 1.72 -14.21
N PHE A 72 -4.43 1.84 -15.21
CA PHE A 72 -3.02 1.46 -15.06
C PHE A 72 -2.35 2.18 -13.89
N LEU A 73 -2.54 3.50 -13.78
CA LEU A 73 -2.04 4.32 -12.68
C LEU A 73 -2.52 3.78 -11.33
N LYS A 74 -3.84 3.55 -11.18
CA LYS A 74 -4.45 3.01 -9.95
C LYS A 74 -3.80 1.71 -9.51
N THR A 75 -3.61 0.77 -10.43
CA THR A 75 -3.08 -0.56 -10.13
C THR A 75 -1.57 -0.52 -9.88
N SER A 76 -0.83 0.32 -10.61
CA SER A 76 0.59 0.61 -10.39
C SER A 76 0.83 1.15 -8.98
N GLU A 77 0.14 2.22 -8.60
CA GLU A 77 0.34 2.84 -7.29
C GLU A 77 -0.05 1.91 -6.14
N LEU A 78 -1.06 1.06 -6.33
CA LEU A 78 -1.40 0.05 -5.32
C LEU A 78 -0.22 -0.90 -5.05
N LEU A 79 0.54 -1.30 -6.08
CA LEU A 79 1.74 -2.12 -5.90
C LEU A 79 2.85 -1.33 -5.19
N VAL A 80 3.00 -0.05 -5.49
CA VAL A 80 3.96 0.83 -4.80
C VAL A 80 3.61 0.96 -3.32
N GLU A 81 2.34 1.23 -2.98
CA GLU A 81 1.89 1.31 -1.58
C GLU A 81 2.15 0.03 -0.79
N ILE A 82 1.91 -1.14 -1.40
CA ILE A 82 2.21 -2.43 -0.76
C ILE A 82 3.72 -2.65 -0.65
N SER A 83 4.50 -2.19 -1.63
CA SER A 83 5.96 -2.27 -1.59
C SER A 83 6.52 -1.42 -0.45
N ASP A 84 6.02 -0.20 -0.28
CA ASP A 84 6.45 0.73 0.77
C ASP A 84 6.11 0.17 2.16
N ASP A 85 4.91 -0.37 2.35
CA ASP A 85 4.51 -1.03 3.61
C ASP A 85 5.37 -2.26 3.95
N LEU A 86 6.04 -2.87 2.96
CA LEU A 86 6.89 -4.05 3.11
C LEU A 86 8.40 -3.73 3.10
N TYR A 87 8.79 -2.46 2.90
CA TYR A 87 10.19 -2.10 2.71
C TYR A 87 11.01 -2.36 3.99
N PHE A 88 12.13 -3.07 3.82
CA PHE A 88 12.87 -3.74 4.90
C PHE A 88 14.00 -2.90 5.52
N GLU A 89 14.53 -1.92 4.79
CA GLU A 89 15.85 -1.34 5.12
C GLU A 89 15.80 -0.33 6.28
N HIS A 90 14.61 0.16 6.61
CA HIS A 90 14.35 0.91 7.83
C HIS A 90 13.11 0.32 8.48
N SER A 91 13.08 0.38 9.81
CA SER A 91 12.09 -0.17 10.72
C SER A 91 10.67 0.38 10.53
N ILE A 92 10.20 0.67 9.31
CA ILE A 92 8.90 1.27 9.01
C ILE A 92 7.78 0.41 9.58
N SER A 93 7.85 -0.93 9.49
CA SER A 93 6.83 -1.78 10.13
C SER A 93 6.84 -1.72 11.67
N GLN A 94 7.99 -1.39 12.28
CA GLN A 94 8.13 -1.20 13.73
C GLN A 94 7.65 0.19 14.16
N GLU A 95 8.05 1.23 13.40
CA GLU A 95 7.57 2.61 13.56
C GLU A 95 6.05 2.65 13.37
N ASP A 96 5.52 1.93 12.39
CA ASP A 96 4.08 1.81 12.17
C ASP A 96 3.38 1.21 13.40
N VAL A 97 3.96 0.17 14.01
CA VAL A 97 3.44 -0.41 15.27
C VAL A 97 3.48 0.62 16.41
N VAL A 98 4.55 1.41 16.50
CA VAL A 98 4.76 2.43 17.55
C VAL A 98 3.78 3.59 17.37
N ASP A 99 3.69 4.14 16.16
CA ASP A 99 2.86 5.29 15.79
C ASP A 99 1.39 4.91 15.57
N ASN A 100 1.10 3.61 15.50
CA ASN A 100 -0.20 3.05 15.19
C ASN A 100 -0.76 3.58 13.85
N SER A 101 0.11 3.68 12.85
CA SER A 101 -0.23 4.04 11.46
C SER A 101 -0.85 2.85 10.71
N PHE A 102 -1.44 3.07 9.54
CA PHE A 102 -1.90 1.96 8.70
C PHE A 102 -0.72 1.28 7.99
N ASN A 103 -0.66 -0.05 8.08
CA ASN A 103 0.25 -0.89 7.30
C ASN A 103 -0.46 -2.19 6.91
N ILE A 104 -0.46 -2.56 5.64
CA ILE A 104 -1.22 -3.71 5.13
C ILE A 104 -0.78 -5.03 5.79
N LEU A 105 0.52 -5.23 6.06
CA LEU A 105 0.99 -6.47 6.69
C LEU A 105 0.46 -6.59 8.12
N ARG A 106 0.50 -5.51 8.90
CA ARG A 106 -0.04 -5.47 10.27
C ARG A 106 -1.53 -5.77 10.29
N MET A 107 -2.29 -5.19 9.35
CA MET A 107 -3.71 -5.47 9.18
C MET A 107 -3.97 -6.93 8.82
N PHE A 108 -3.17 -7.51 7.92
CA PHE A 108 -3.29 -8.91 7.54
C PHE A 108 -2.95 -9.85 8.70
N VAL A 109 -1.97 -9.51 9.53
CA VAL A 109 -1.61 -10.26 10.75
C VAL A 109 -2.76 -10.23 11.76
N SER A 110 -3.43 -9.10 11.93
CA SER A 110 -4.63 -8.99 12.77
C SER A 110 -5.79 -9.84 12.25
N LEU A 111 -6.02 -9.85 10.93
CA LEU A 111 -7.12 -10.59 10.29
C LEU A 111 -6.92 -12.11 10.26
N TYR A 112 -5.70 -12.56 9.93
CA TYR A 112 -5.42 -13.95 9.57
C TYR A 112 -4.41 -14.62 10.50
N GLY A 113 -3.78 -13.87 11.40
CA GLY A 113 -2.67 -14.34 12.24
C GLY A 113 -1.33 -14.36 11.50
N ALA A 114 -0.24 -14.25 12.27
CA ALA A 114 1.12 -14.14 11.76
C ALA A 114 1.57 -15.28 10.83
N LYS A 115 1.03 -16.49 11.02
CA LYS A 115 1.37 -17.65 10.20
C LYS A 115 0.73 -17.63 8.80
N THR A 116 -0.48 -17.09 8.69
CA THR A 116 -1.29 -17.15 7.45
C THR A 116 -1.24 -15.84 6.68
N ALA A 117 -1.02 -14.71 7.36
CA ALA A 117 -0.94 -13.39 6.76
C ALA A 117 0.03 -13.28 5.57
N PRO A 118 1.28 -13.80 5.62
CA PRO A 118 2.21 -13.70 4.49
C PRO A 118 1.69 -14.38 3.22
N ALA A 119 1.11 -15.57 3.34
CA ALA A 119 0.58 -16.31 2.19
C ALA A 119 -0.65 -15.61 1.59
N LYS A 120 -1.51 -15.03 2.44
CA LYS A 120 -2.66 -14.23 1.98
C LYS A 120 -2.24 -12.95 1.28
N LEU A 121 -1.24 -12.24 1.81
CA LEU A 121 -0.71 -11.04 1.20
C LEU A 121 -0.02 -11.34 -0.13
N ALA A 122 0.77 -12.41 -0.20
CA ALA A 122 1.38 -12.86 -1.46
C ALA A 122 0.30 -13.19 -2.52
N SER A 123 -0.79 -13.84 -2.13
CA SER A 123 -1.92 -14.10 -3.06
C SER A 123 -2.55 -12.82 -3.59
N LEU A 124 -2.76 -11.81 -2.73
CA LEU A 124 -3.28 -10.51 -3.12
C LEU A 124 -2.33 -9.80 -4.09
N ILE A 125 -1.04 -9.76 -3.76
CA ILE A 125 -0.01 -9.17 -4.62
C ILE A 125 -0.02 -9.82 -6.00
N SER A 126 -0.04 -11.15 -6.07
CA SER A 126 -0.08 -11.86 -7.35
C SER A 126 -1.37 -11.59 -8.15
N GLU A 127 -2.50 -11.34 -7.50
CA GLU A 127 -3.73 -10.90 -8.17
C GLU A 127 -3.57 -9.51 -8.81
N ILE A 128 -3.01 -8.56 -8.07
CA ILE A 128 -2.77 -7.19 -8.51
C ILE A 128 -1.70 -7.17 -9.62
N GLU A 129 -0.65 -7.97 -9.52
CA GLU A 129 0.38 -8.10 -10.57
C GLU A 129 -0.22 -8.60 -11.89
N ARG A 130 -1.14 -9.58 -11.87
CA ARG A 130 -1.84 -10.03 -13.08
C ARG A 130 -2.69 -8.93 -13.70
N GLU A 131 -3.36 -8.14 -12.86
CA GLU A 131 -4.12 -6.98 -13.32
C GLU A 131 -3.20 -5.93 -13.96
N TYR A 132 -2.09 -5.62 -13.30
CA TYR A 132 -1.05 -4.71 -13.77
C TYR A 132 -0.49 -5.17 -15.13
N GLU A 133 -0.11 -6.45 -15.27
CA GLU A 133 0.38 -7.01 -16.53
C GLU A 133 -0.64 -6.90 -17.66
N ASN A 134 -1.93 -7.07 -17.37
CA ASN A 134 -2.99 -6.92 -18.34
C ASN A 134 -3.20 -5.45 -18.76
N LEU A 135 -3.04 -4.51 -17.83
CA LEU A 135 -3.15 -3.08 -18.10
C LEU A 135 -1.95 -2.55 -18.90
N VAL A 136 -0.72 -3.00 -18.57
CA VAL A 136 0.50 -2.64 -19.33
C VAL A 136 0.37 -3.00 -20.81
N LYS A 137 -0.23 -4.16 -21.13
CA LYS A 137 -0.45 -4.60 -22.52
C LYS A 137 -1.43 -3.72 -23.31
N GLN A 138 -2.24 -2.93 -22.62
CA GLN A 138 -3.22 -2.02 -23.23
C GLN A 138 -2.67 -0.60 -23.42
N LEU A 139 -1.53 -0.26 -22.81
CA LEU A 139 -0.87 1.02 -22.99
C LEU A 139 -0.22 1.12 -24.38
N GLU A 140 0.01 2.35 -24.86
CA GLU A 140 0.79 2.55 -26.07
C GLU A 140 2.21 2.00 -25.88
N PRO A 141 2.78 1.29 -26.86
CA PRO A 141 4.07 0.63 -26.70
C PRO A 141 5.20 1.55 -26.23
N GLY A 142 5.20 2.81 -26.71
CA GLY A 142 6.18 3.82 -26.30
C GLY A 142 6.00 4.28 -24.85
N LEU A 143 4.77 4.34 -24.34
CA LEU A 143 4.50 4.69 -22.95
C LEU A 143 4.87 3.54 -22.01
N ALA A 144 4.44 2.33 -22.34
CA ALA A 144 4.78 1.11 -21.58
C ALA A 144 6.30 0.94 -21.43
N ALA A 145 7.05 1.08 -22.53
CA ALA A 145 8.51 0.94 -22.51
C ALA A 145 9.19 2.01 -21.64
N ARG A 146 8.74 3.28 -21.70
CA ARG A 146 9.29 4.35 -20.84
C ARG A 146 8.99 4.10 -19.36
N TYR A 147 7.78 3.65 -19.06
CA TYR A 147 7.38 3.35 -17.68
C TYR A 147 8.19 2.18 -17.11
N GLN A 148 8.34 1.07 -17.86
CA GLN A 148 9.16 -0.07 -17.46
C GLN A 148 10.61 0.34 -17.22
N LYS A 149 11.18 1.19 -18.09
CA LYS A 149 12.53 1.73 -17.89
C LYS A 149 12.64 2.52 -16.58
N ARG A 150 11.65 3.37 -16.26
CA ARG A 150 11.64 4.12 -14.99
C ARG A 150 11.55 3.18 -13.78
N CYS A 151 10.79 2.08 -13.88
CA CYS A 151 10.74 1.05 -12.84
C CYS A 151 12.11 0.40 -12.62
N GLU A 152 12.80 0.01 -13.69
CA GLU A 152 14.16 -0.53 -13.59
C GLU A 152 15.15 0.45 -12.94
N GLU A 153 15.02 1.74 -13.27
CA GLU A 153 15.83 2.81 -12.66
C GLU A 153 15.53 2.93 -11.16
N ALA A 154 14.25 2.92 -10.77
CA ALA A 154 13.84 2.99 -9.36
C ALA A 154 14.32 1.79 -8.54
N VAL A 155 14.23 0.57 -9.09
CA VAL A 155 14.75 -0.66 -8.45
C VAL A 155 16.27 -0.58 -8.22
N LYS A 156 17.01 -0.01 -9.17
CA LYS A 156 18.46 0.21 -9.04
C LYS A 156 18.79 1.31 -8.02
N GLU A 157 18.03 2.40 -8.01
CA GLU A 157 18.15 3.47 -7.02
C GLU A 157 17.92 2.95 -5.59
N GLY A 158 16.96 2.01 -5.42
CA GLY A 158 16.70 1.30 -4.17
C GLY A 158 17.66 0.15 -3.86
N GLY A 159 18.83 0.07 -4.51
CA GLY A 159 19.89 -0.89 -4.18
C GLY A 159 19.60 -2.37 -4.48
N SER A 160 18.49 -2.68 -5.17
CA SER A 160 18.08 -4.06 -5.41
C SER A 160 18.79 -4.67 -6.64
N ASN A 161 19.38 -5.86 -6.46
CA ASN A 161 19.98 -6.66 -7.54
C ASN A 161 18.95 -7.53 -8.29
N SER A 162 17.65 -7.27 -8.13
CA SER A 162 16.60 -8.08 -8.73
C SER A 162 16.62 -7.99 -10.27
N LYS A 163 16.44 -9.14 -10.92
CA LYS A 163 16.22 -9.21 -12.38
C LYS A 163 14.76 -8.96 -12.77
N HIS A 164 13.86 -8.88 -11.80
CA HIS A 164 12.44 -8.69 -12.03
C HIS A 164 12.11 -7.20 -12.11
N LEU A 165 11.27 -6.82 -13.08
CA LEU A 165 10.94 -5.42 -13.38
C LEU A 165 10.29 -4.67 -12.20
N LEU A 166 9.59 -5.40 -11.33
CA LEU A 166 8.94 -4.87 -10.12
C LEU A 166 9.75 -5.15 -8.84
N GLY A 167 10.99 -5.64 -8.96
CA GLY A 167 11.78 -6.07 -7.80
C GLY A 167 11.31 -7.42 -7.24
N CYS A 168 11.74 -7.72 -6.00
CA CYS A 168 11.36 -8.94 -5.28
C CYS A 168 10.58 -8.58 -4.01
N TRP A 169 9.41 -9.19 -3.82
CA TRP A 169 8.65 -9.07 -2.58
C TRP A 169 9.38 -9.79 -1.45
N THR A 170 9.66 -9.06 -0.38
CA THR A 170 10.20 -9.64 0.86
C THR A 170 9.23 -9.33 1.98
N ILE A 171 8.81 -10.35 2.71
CA ILE A 171 7.98 -10.15 3.89
C ILE A 171 8.91 -9.82 5.06
N PRO A 172 8.81 -8.63 5.68
CA PRO A 172 9.63 -8.25 6.81
C PRO A 172 9.30 -9.08 8.05
N HIS A 173 10.10 -8.93 9.11
CA HIS A 173 9.83 -9.59 10.37
C HIS A 173 8.46 -9.20 10.94
N ILE A 174 7.68 -10.20 11.35
CA ILE A 174 6.31 -10.00 11.82
C ILE A 174 6.30 -9.81 13.33
N ILE A 175 5.81 -8.67 13.78
CA ILE A 175 5.50 -8.42 15.19
C ILE A 175 4.17 -9.11 15.52
N GLN A 176 4.22 -10.17 16.32
CA GLN A 176 3.02 -10.94 16.67
C GLN A 176 2.20 -10.29 17.79
N ASP A 177 2.87 -9.68 18.76
CA ASP A 177 2.25 -8.99 19.88
C ASP A 177 2.69 -7.52 19.85
N GLU A 178 1.86 -6.70 19.19
CA GLU A 178 2.11 -5.26 19.09
C GLU A 178 2.07 -4.55 20.44
N ALA A 179 1.26 -5.04 21.41
CA ALA A 179 1.16 -4.42 22.73
C ALA A 179 2.44 -4.65 23.54
N ALA A 180 2.96 -5.88 23.51
CA ALA A 180 4.25 -6.21 24.11
C ALA A 180 5.39 -5.43 23.44
N TYR A 181 5.38 -5.33 22.10
CA TYR A 181 6.39 -4.60 21.34
C TYR A 181 6.40 -3.09 21.66
N ARG A 182 5.23 -2.43 21.65
CA ARG A 182 5.11 -1.02 22.09
C ARG A 182 5.62 -0.82 23.52
N SER A 183 5.37 -1.78 24.40
CA SER A 183 5.82 -1.73 25.80
C SER A 183 7.32 -1.98 25.99
N SER A 184 8.01 -2.65 25.07
CA SER A 184 9.47 -2.83 25.12
C SER A 184 10.19 -1.60 24.61
N VAL A 185 9.77 -1.04 23.47
CA VAL A 185 10.37 0.18 22.89
C VAL A 185 10.25 1.38 23.85
N ASN A 186 9.08 1.55 24.48
CA ASN A 186 8.88 2.61 25.47
C ASN A 186 9.76 2.47 26.72
N ARG A 187 10.20 1.25 27.06
CA ARG A 187 11.12 1.03 28.21
C ARG A 187 12.55 1.39 27.84
N GLU A 188 13.01 1.02 26.66
CA GLU A 188 14.34 1.37 26.15
C GLU A 188 14.52 2.89 25.95
N ALA A 189 13.45 3.64 25.71
CA ALA A 189 13.50 5.10 25.60
C ALA A 189 13.60 5.85 26.95
N ILE A 190 13.40 5.15 28.09
CA ILE A 190 13.42 5.73 29.45
C ILE A 190 14.73 5.39 30.20
N GLU A 191 15.48 4.39 29.73
CA GLU A 191 16.81 4.00 30.23
C GLU A 191 17.94 4.77 29.53
#